data_AF-A0A1E7X8H0-F1
#
_entry.id   AF-A0A1E7X8H0-F1
#
_cell.length_a   1.000
_cell.length_b   1.000
_cell.length_c   1.000
_cell.angle_alpha   90.00
_cell.angle_beta   90.00
_cell.angle_gamma   90.00
#
_symmetry.space_group_name_H-M   'P 1'
#
loop_
_entity.id
_entity.type
_entity.pdbx_description
1 polymer ?
#
loop_
_entity_poly.entity_id
_entity_poly.type
_entity_poly.pdbx_seq_one_letter_code
_entity_poly.pdbx_strand_id
1 'polypeptide(L)'
;MTTSDNSGLWPTVLARLRLLGDIVRLPRARLCFDATLNPELVRRTHASFTMPHPRYRIVRNKSLGVALIDLRAFASGADYLQSVAQKDHAGYQARRARARGYTVAEIDRNDYIDDIHRINTSQHVRQGRPMDPAYADRTDHYVAVDSFRYYGVLDAGGKLVAYCDLGIYGDFAATDRLLGVNSDGVMYLLLADIACRLIDEYRYNYLMYDTYLGALPGLREFKRKLGFAPYRIRYAIA
;
A
#
# COMPACT_ATOMS: atom_id res chain seq x y z
N MET A 1 32.26 2.72 44.67
CA MET A 1 31.52 3.68 43.83
C MET A 1 31.02 2.94 42.61
N THR A 2 29.80 2.44 42.67
CA THR A 2 29.09 1.80 41.55
C THR A 2 28.19 2.85 40.92
N THR A 3 28.57 3.32 39.72
CA THR A 3 27.74 4.19 38.89
C THR A 3 26.56 3.38 38.36
N SER A 4 25.37 3.61 38.91
CA SER A 4 24.12 3.08 38.37
C SER A 4 23.81 3.77 37.05
N ASP A 5 23.83 2.99 35.97
CA ASP A 5 23.38 3.37 34.64
C ASP A 5 21.86 3.62 34.66
N ASN A 6 21.47 4.89 34.59
CA ASN A 6 20.07 5.33 34.68
C ASN A 6 19.54 5.69 33.27
N SER A 7 19.73 4.80 32.30
CA SER A 7 19.40 5.01 30.89
C SER A 7 18.15 4.21 30.42
N GLY A 8 17.11 4.10 31.26
CA GLY A 8 16.04 3.11 31.04
C GLY A 8 14.61 3.56 30.70
N LEU A 9 14.14 4.76 31.09
CA LEU A 9 12.69 5.03 31.14
C LEU A 9 12.23 6.35 30.51
N TRP A 10 13.05 7.39 30.52
CA TRP A 10 12.67 8.72 30.03
C TRP A 10 12.54 8.82 28.49
N PRO A 11 13.45 8.25 27.68
CA PRO A 11 13.35 8.32 26.22
C PRO A 11 12.10 7.62 25.69
N THR A 12 11.68 6.52 26.33
CA THR A 12 10.52 5.70 25.97
C THR A 12 9.19 6.38 26.31
N VAL A 13 9.10 7.08 27.43
CA VAL A 13 7.90 7.86 27.79
C VAL A 13 7.75 9.08 26.88
N LEU A 14 8.83 9.82 26.61
CA LEU A 14 8.83 10.94 25.65
C LEU A 14 8.50 10.48 24.23
N ALA A 15 9.02 9.33 23.78
CA ALA A 15 8.69 8.76 22.49
C ALA A 15 7.20 8.36 22.40
N ARG A 16 6.62 7.82 23.48
CA ARG A 16 5.18 7.49 23.54
C ARG A 16 4.31 8.75 23.55
N LEU A 17 4.70 9.80 24.27
CA LEU A 17 3.96 11.08 24.28
C LEU A 17 4.04 11.80 22.93
N ARG A 18 5.18 11.76 22.25
CA ARG A 18 5.33 12.26 20.88
C ARG A 18 4.45 11.50 19.90
N LEU A 19 4.46 10.16 19.97
CA LEU A 19 3.59 9.31 19.15
C LEU A 19 2.10 9.64 19.36
N LEU A 20 1.67 9.87 20.60
CA LEU A 20 0.30 10.28 20.92
C LEU A 20 -0.03 11.68 20.36
N GLY A 21 0.90 12.62 20.46
CA GLY A 21 0.77 13.95 19.85
C GLY A 21 0.65 13.88 18.32
N ASP A 22 1.49 13.07 17.68
CA ASP A 22 1.48 12.85 16.23
C ASP A 22 0.14 12.23 15.79
N ILE A 23 -0.38 11.26 16.56
CA ILE A 23 -1.68 10.62 16.32
C ILE A 23 -2.83 11.64 16.34
N VAL A 24 -2.83 12.57 17.30
CA VAL A 24 -3.89 13.59 17.42
C VAL A 24 -3.89 14.55 16.23
N ARG A 25 -2.72 14.84 15.68
CA ARG A 25 -2.51 15.74 14.53
C ARG A 25 -2.80 15.09 13.17
N LEU A 26 -2.96 13.77 13.12
CA LEU A 26 -3.23 13.09 11.86
C LEU A 26 -4.52 13.61 11.20
N PRO A 27 -4.50 13.87 9.88
CA PRO A 27 -5.68 14.22 9.12
C PRO A 27 -6.73 13.12 9.22
N ARG A 28 -8.00 13.49 9.08
CA ARG A 28 -9.13 12.56 9.14
C ARG A 28 -9.63 12.29 7.72
N ALA A 29 -9.81 11.01 7.40
CA ALA A 29 -10.43 10.57 6.16
C ALA A 29 -11.70 9.76 6.49
N ARG A 30 -12.73 9.92 5.65
CA ARG A 30 -13.91 9.06 5.65
C ARG A 30 -13.85 8.19 4.41
N LEU A 31 -13.79 6.88 4.60
CA LEU A 31 -13.80 5.89 3.52
C LEU A 31 -15.16 5.20 3.54
N CYS A 32 -15.84 5.22 2.40
CA CYS A 32 -17.16 4.65 2.22
C CYS A 32 -17.04 3.38 1.38
N PHE A 33 -17.42 2.27 1.99
CA PHE A 33 -17.67 1.04 1.26
C PHE A 33 -19.00 1.15 0.51
N ASP A 34 -19.09 0.53 -0.66
CA ASP A 34 -20.31 0.38 -1.45
C ASP A 34 -20.70 -1.09 -1.44
N ALA A 35 -21.79 -1.42 -0.75
CA ALA A 35 -22.24 -2.80 -0.60
C ALA A 35 -22.77 -3.42 -1.91
N THR A 36 -23.00 -2.62 -2.97
CA THR A 36 -23.53 -3.11 -4.25
C THR A 36 -22.46 -3.75 -5.14
N LEU A 37 -21.18 -3.43 -4.93
CA LEU A 37 -20.07 -3.90 -5.76
C LEU A 37 -19.81 -5.41 -5.60
N ASN A 38 -19.58 -5.85 -4.37
CA ASN A 38 -19.41 -7.25 -4.00
C ASN A 38 -19.85 -7.40 -2.54
N PRO A 39 -21.14 -7.67 -2.27
CA PRO A 39 -21.71 -7.52 -0.94
C PRO A 39 -21.00 -8.35 0.14
N GLU A 40 -20.63 -9.58 -0.18
CA GLU A 40 -19.96 -10.48 0.77
C GLU A 40 -18.54 -10.00 1.08
N LEU A 41 -17.76 -9.74 0.04
CA LEU A 41 -16.39 -9.26 0.18
C LEU A 41 -16.33 -7.91 0.90
N VAL A 42 -17.19 -6.97 0.53
CA VAL A 42 -17.29 -5.64 1.15
C VAL A 42 -17.64 -5.76 2.64
N ARG A 43 -18.64 -6.57 3.00
CA ARG A 43 -19.01 -6.78 4.41
C ARG A 43 -17.86 -7.41 5.19
N ARG A 44 -17.22 -8.45 4.65
CA ARG A 44 -16.09 -9.12 5.29
C ARG A 44 -14.89 -8.18 5.48
N THR A 45 -14.52 -7.42 4.45
CA THR A 45 -13.41 -6.47 4.50
C THR A 45 -13.71 -5.33 5.45
N HIS A 46 -14.92 -4.76 5.41
CA HIS A 46 -15.35 -3.74 6.38
C HIS A 46 -15.28 -4.26 7.82
N ALA A 47 -15.76 -5.48 8.09
CA ALA A 47 -15.65 -6.10 9.41
C ALA A 47 -14.17 -6.23 9.86
N SER A 48 -13.30 -6.71 8.97
CA SER A 48 -11.86 -6.79 9.22
C SER A 48 -11.23 -5.42 9.50
N PHE A 49 -11.66 -4.37 8.79
CA PHE A 49 -11.14 -3.01 8.93
C PHE A 49 -11.77 -2.24 10.10
N THR A 50 -12.76 -2.80 10.78
CA THR A 50 -13.45 -2.12 11.89
C THR A 50 -13.40 -2.89 13.21
N MET A 51 -12.99 -4.16 13.19
CA MET A 51 -12.79 -4.96 14.39
C MET A 51 -11.77 -4.31 15.34
N PRO A 52 -11.82 -4.55 16.67
CA PRO A 52 -10.81 -4.05 17.60
C PRO A 52 -9.39 -4.47 17.20
N HIS A 53 -8.42 -3.57 17.32
CA HIS A 53 -7.04 -3.87 16.93
C HIS A 53 -6.44 -4.97 17.84
N PRO A 54 -5.78 -6.01 17.27
CA PRO A 54 -5.34 -7.19 18.04
C PRO A 54 -4.46 -6.88 19.25
N ARG A 55 -3.59 -5.86 19.13
CA ARG A 55 -2.70 -5.42 20.22
C ARG A 55 -3.26 -4.26 21.05
N TYR A 56 -4.23 -3.50 20.53
CA TYR A 56 -4.68 -2.24 21.12
C TYR A 56 -6.21 -2.15 21.00
N ARG A 57 -6.93 -2.91 21.84
CA ARG A 57 -8.38 -3.11 21.71
C ARG A 57 -9.25 -1.85 21.80
N ILE A 58 -8.66 -0.70 22.16
CA ILE A 58 -9.33 0.61 22.26
C ILE A 58 -9.46 1.28 20.87
N VAL A 59 -8.62 0.91 19.90
CA VAL A 59 -8.70 1.42 18.53
C VAL A 59 -9.20 0.33 17.58
N ARG A 60 -9.89 0.74 16.51
CA ARG A 60 -10.30 -0.19 15.46
C ARG A 60 -9.07 -0.57 14.61
N ASN A 61 -9.12 -1.75 14.01
CA ASN A 61 -8.12 -2.20 13.05
C ASN A 61 -8.08 -1.23 11.87
N LYS A 62 -6.92 -1.05 11.24
CA LYS A 62 -6.74 -0.15 10.07
C LYS A 62 -7.46 1.22 10.19
N SER A 63 -7.59 1.80 11.38
CA SER A 63 -8.27 3.10 11.57
C SER A 63 -7.32 4.23 11.98
N LEU A 64 -6.07 3.89 12.33
CA LEU A 64 -5.09 4.82 12.87
C LEU A 64 -3.77 4.69 12.12
N GLY A 65 -3.30 5.80 11.56
CA GLY A 65 -2.01 5.84 10.87
C GLY A 65 -1.98 4.97 9.63
N VAL A 66 -3.10 4.88 8.91
CA VAL A 66 -3.16 4.19 7.61
C VAL A 66 -2.58 5.10 6.54
N ALA A 67 -1.81 4.53 5.62
CA ALA A 67 -1.21 5.26 4.52
C ALA A 67 -2.25 5.50 3.41
N LEU A 68 -2.64 6.76 3.20
CA LEU A 68 -3.53 7.14 2.09
C LEU A 68 -2.87 8.17 1.17
N ILE A 69 -3.22 8.10 -0.10
CA ILE A 69 -3.18 9.25 -1.02
C ILE A 69 -4.61 9.75 -1.16
N ASP A 70 -4.84 11.04 -0.93
CA ASP A 70 -6.12 11.69 -1.29
C ASP A 70 -6.06 12.02 -2.78
N LEU A 71 -6.79 11.24 -3.58
CA LEU A 71 -6.73 11.33 -5.04
C LEU A 71 -7.35 12.63 -5.56
N ARG A 72 -8.29 13.22 -4.82
CA ARG A 72 -8.95 14.49 -5.15
C ARG A 72 -8.05 15.70 -4.97
N ALA A 73 -6.92 15.53 -4.29
CA ALA A 73 -5.93 16.59 -4.14
C ALA A 73 -5.21 16.90 -5.46
N PHE A 74 -5.40 16.06 -6.48
CA PHE A 74 -4.76 16.19 -7.79
C PHE A 74 -5.80 16.42 -8.88
N ALA A 75 -5.50 17.33 -9.80
CA ALA A 75 -6.38 17.61 -10.92
C ALA A 75 -6.33 16.53 -12.02
N SER A 76 -5.22 15.78 -12.09
CA SER A 76 -4.99 14.69 -13.05
C SER A 76 -3.84 13.80 -12.58
N GLY A 77 -3.66 12.63 -13.21
CA GLY A 77 -2.50 11.78 -12.99
C GLY A 77 -1.17 12.50 -13.31
N ALA A 78 -1.16 13.40 -14.30
CA ALA A 78 0.00 14.20 -14.64
C ALA A 78 0.39 15.19 -13.51
N ASP A 79 -0.61 15.83 -12.88
CA ASP A 79 -0.42 16.71 -11.72
C ASP A 79 0.17 15.93 -10.53
N TYR A 80 -0.35 14.73 -10.27
CA TYR A 80 0.24 13.83 -9.29
C TYR A 80 1.69 13.46 -9.61
N LEU A 81 2.01 13.09 -10.86
CA LEU A 81 3.39 12.78 -11.26
C LEU A 81 4.33 13.97 -11.05
N GLN A 82 3.86 15.19 -11.30
CA GLN A 82 4.63 16.40 -11.03
C GLN A 82 4.89 16.57 -9.53
N SER A 83 3.90 16.30 -8.68
CA SER A 83 4.07 16.36 -7.22
C SER A 83 5.15 15.39 -6.71
N VAL A 84 5.26 14.19 -7.30
CA VAL A 84 6.26 13.19 -6.93
C VAL A 84 7.54 13.26 -7.76
N ALA A 85 7.66 14.18 -8.71
CA ALA A 85 8.87 14.40 -9.52
C ALA A 85 9.96 15.17 -8.78
N GLN A 86 9.63 15.77 -7.63
CA GLN A 86 10.56 16.51 -6.80
C GLN A 86 11.71 15.64 -6.29
N LYS A 87 12.83 16.28 -5.93
CA LYS A 87 13.97 15.59 -5.29
C LYS A 87 13.46 14.86 -4.03
N ASP A 88 13.97 13.65 -3.82
CA ASP A 88 13.59 12.77 -2.71
C ASP A 88 12.16 12.19 -2.76
N HIS A 89 11.48 12.23 -3.92
CA HIS A 89 10.21 11.53 -4.17
C HIS A 89 10.36 10.40 -5.21
N ALA A 90 9.26 9.70 -5.52
CA ALA A 90 9.23 8.49 -6.34
C ALA A 90 9.44 8.71 -7.86
N GLY A 91 9.31 9.95 -8.34
CA GLY A 91 9.27 10.26 -9.76
C GLY A 91 10.56 9.96 -10.51
N TYR A 92 11.72 10.11 -9.87
CA TYR A 92 13.00 9.72 -10.47
C TYR A 92 13.05 8.20 -10.74
N GLN A 93 12.65 7.39 -9.75
CA GLN A 93 12.67 5.93 -9.82
C GLN A 93 11.67 5.43 -10.86
N ALA A 94 10.45 5.96 -10.87
CA ALA A 94 9.43 5.59 -11.84
C ALA A 94 9.85 5.96 -13.28
N ARG A 95 10.40 7.17 -13.50
CA ARG A 95 10.93 7.58 -14.80
C ARG A 95 12.11 6.72 -15.24
N ARG A 96 13.03 6.39 -14.32
CA ARG A 96 14.17 5.53 -14.61
C ARG A 96 13.74 4.12 -15.03
N ALA A 97 12.73 3.56 -14.35
CA ALA A 97 12.15 2.28 -14.75
C ALA A 97 11.54 2.37 -16.16
N ARG A 98 10.70 3.38 -16.44
CA ARG A 98 10.15 3.57 -17.80
C ARG A 98 11.23 3.71 -18.87
N ALA A 99 12.28 4.49 -18.60
CA ALA A 99 13.41 4.66 -19.53
C ALA A 99 14.20 3.37 -19.81
N ARG A 100 14.07 2.35 -18.96
CA ARG A 100 14.65 1.01 -19.13
C ARG A 100 13.71 0.03 -19.84
N GLY A 101 12.55 0.50 -20.32
CA GLY A 101 11.58 -0.31 -21.05
C GLY A 101 10.54 -1.02 -20.17
N TYR A 102 10.48 -0.72 -18.87
CA TYR A 102 9.41 -1.26 -18.02
C TYR A 102 8.07 -0.58 -18.33
N THR A 103 7.00 -1.38 -18.43
CA THR A 103 5.63 -0.91 -18.68
C THR A 103 4.69 -1.41 -17.60
N VAL A 104 3.58 -0.69 -17.37
CA VAL A 104 2.53 -1.11 -16.44
C VAL A 104 1.28 -1.46 -17.21
N ALA A 105 0.71 -2.62 -16.92
CA ALA A 105 -0.52 -3.11 -17.54
C ALA A 105 -1.49 -3.61 -16.47
N GLU A 106 -2.79 -3.60 -16.80
CA GLU A 106 -3.72 -4.50 -16.14
C GLU A 106 -3.51 -5.89 -16.75
N ILE A 107 -3.50 -6.93 -15.92
CA ILE A 107 -3.11 -8.30 -16.31
C ILE A 107 -4.15 -9.32 -15.88
N ASP A 108 -4.28 -10.42 -16.62
CA ASP A 108 -4.82 -11.65 -16.04
C ASP A 108 -3.68 -12.36 -15.30
N ARG A 109 -3.86 -12.67 -14.01
CA ARG A 109 -2.84 -13.37 -13.22
C ARG A 109 -2.56 -14.77 -13.76
N ASN A 110 -3.52 -15.39 -14.44
CA ASN A 110 -3.35 -16.73 -15.02
C ASN A 110 -2.32 -16.76 -16.15
N ASP A 111 -2.11 -15.65 -16.85
CA ASP A 111 -1.07 -15.52 -17.89
C ASP A 111 0.35 -15.44 -17.30
N TYR A 112 0.47 -15.22 -15.98
CA TYR A 112 1.74 -14.94 -15.30
C TYR A 112 1.97 -15.79 -14.04
N ILE A 113 1.33 -16.96 -13.92
CA ILE A 113 1.43 -17.84 -12.73
C ILE A 113 2.88 -18.07 -12.30
N ASP A 114 3.74 -18.47 -13.24
CA ASP A 114 5.13 -18.81 -12.93
C ASP A 114 5.95 -17.57 -12.55
N ASP A 115 5.65 -16.42 -13.16
CA ASP A 115 6.29 -15.16 -12.79
C ASP A 115 5.84 -14.65 -11.42
N ILE A 116 4.55 -14.76 -11.09
CA ILE A 116 4.01 -14.42 -9.77
C ILE A 116 4.66 -15.30 -8.70
N HIS A 117 4.74 -16.62 -8.94
CA HIS A 117 5.41 -17.53 -8.02
C HIS A 117 6.90 -17.18 -7.85
N ARG A 118 7.60 -16.88 -8.94
CA ARG A 118 9.00 -16.42 -8.89
C ARG A 118 9.16 -15.11 -8.12
N ILE A 119 8.26 -14.13 -8.29
CA ILE A 119 8.29 -12.87 -7.53
C ILE A 119 8.06 -13.12 -6.04
N ASN A 120 7.11 -14.00 -5.72
CA ASN A 120 6.81 -14.35 -4.33
C ASN A 120 7.99 -15.03 -3.66
N THR A 121 8.68 -15.93 -4.36
CA THR A 121 9.82 -16.68 -3.80
C THR A 121 11.16 -15.96 -3.96
N SER A 122 11.21 -14.79 -4.62
CA SER A 122 12.47 -14.07 -4.90
C SER A 122 13.20 -13.58 -3.64
N GLN A 123 12.51 -13.50 -2.49
CA GLN A 123 13.08 -13.09 -1.21
C GLN A 123 12.40 -13.87 -0.07
N HIS A 124 13.18 -14.68 0.65
CA HIS A 124 12.68 -15.44 1.80
C HIS A 124 12.30 -14.57 3.00
N VAL A 125 12.92 -13.40 3.13
CA VAL A 125 12.65 -12.43 4.20
C VAL A 125 12.21 -11.11 3.60
N ARG A 126 11.01 -10.64 3.95
CA ARG A 126 10.50 -9.32 3.59
C ARG A 126 10.11 -8.57 4.85
N GLN A 127 10.56 -7.32 4.96
CA GLN A 127 10.29 -6.45 6.10
C GLN A 127 10.69 -7.07 7.46
N GLY A 128 11.83 -7.78 7.49
CA GLY A 128 12.36 -8.39 8.71
C GLY A 128 11.58 -9.62 9.20
N ARG A 129 10.68 -10.19 8.38
CA ARG A 129 9.96 -11.42 8.68
C ARG A 129 10.08 -12.42 7.54
N PRO A 130 10.02 -13.73 7.82
CA PRO A 130 9.83 -14.73 6.78
C PRO A 130 8.61 -14.40 5.92
N MET A 131 8.68 -14.74 4.64
CA MET A 131 7.50 -14.70 3.78
C MET A 131 6.39 -15.58 4.37
N ASP A 132 5.15 -15.12 4.27
CA ASP A 132 3.99 -15.92 4.66
C ASP A 132 3.89 -17.16 3.74
N PRO A 133 3.67 -18.38 4.29
CA PRO A 133 3.56 -19.60 3.50
C PRO A 133 2.55 -19.52 2.35
N ALA A 134 1.48 -18.72 2.49
CA ALA A 134 0.48 -18.51 1.44
C ALA A 134 1.03 -17.80 0.18
N TYR A 135 2.27 -17.31 0.21
CA TYR A 135 3.00 -16.81 -0.96
C TYR A 135 4.03 -17.82 -1.48
N ALA A 136 4.44 -18.79 -0.66
CA ALA A 136 5.48 -19.76 -1.01
C ALA A 136 4.95 -20.83 -1.98
N ASP A 137 3.69 -21.23 -1.85
CA ASP A 137 3.11 -22.25 -2.71
C ASP A 137 2.76 -21.69 -4.10
N ARG A 138 3.07 -22.46 -5.14
CA ARG A 138 2.62 -22.14 -6.50
C ARG A 138 1.11 -22.35 -6.59
N THR A 139 0.43 -21.36 -7.15
CA THR A 139 -1.01 -21.44 -7.44
C THR A 139 -1.18 -21.84 -8.89
N ASP A 140 -1.90 -22.92 -9.17
CA ASP A 140 -2.12 -23.38 -10.54
C ASP A 140 -3.20 -22.60 -11.28
N HIS A 141 -4.05 -21.87 -10.54
CA HIS A 141 -5.11 -21.05 -11.09
C HIS A 141 -5.54 -19.93 -10.13
N TYR A 142 -5.64 -18.72 -10.65
CA TYR A 142 -6.14 -17.55 -9.93
C TYR A 142 -7.58 -17.26 -10.32
N VAL A 143 -8.48 -17.37 -9.34
CA VAL A 143 -9.87 -16.92 -9.50
C VAL A 143 -9.90 -15.39 -9.44
N ALA A 144 -10.39 -14.76 -10.51
CA ALA A 144 -10.66 -13.33 -10.52
C ALA A 144 -11.75 -13.01 -9.49
N VAL A 145 -11.53 -11.96 -8.70
CA VAL A 145 -12.48 -11.53 -7.68
C VAL A 145 -13.20 -10.30 -8.21
N ASP A 146 -14.53 -10.36 -8.21
CA ASP A 146 -15.35 -9.20 -8.54
C ASP A 146 -14.99 -8.03 -7.62
N SER A 147 -14.85 -6.85 -8.21
CA SER A 147 -14.34 -5.62 -7.57
C SER A 147 -12.83 -5.58 -7.33
N PHE A 148 -12.03 -6.51 -7.87
CA PHE A 148 -10.56 -6.39 -7.90
C PHE A 148 -10.07 -5.99 -9.28
N ARG A 149 -8.92 -5.31 -9.31
CA ARG A 149 -8.10 -5.10 -10.50
C ARG A 149 -6.69 -5.59 -10.25
N TYR A 150 -6.07 -6.16 -11.27
CA TYR A 150 -4.75 -6.78 -11.15
C TYR A 150 -3.78 -6.06 -12.06
N TYR A 151 -2.77 -5.42 -11.47
CA TYR A 151 -1.76 -4.68 -12.23
C TYR A 151 -0.42 -5.36 -12.17
N GLY A 152 0.31 -5.31 -13.28
CA GLY A 152 1.65 -5.85 -13.43
C GLY A 152 2.62 -4.82 -13.99
N VAL A 153 3.89 -4.93 -13.59
CA VAL A 153 5.01 -4.29 -14.30
C VAL A 153 5.66 -5.35 -15.18
N LEU A 154 5.68 -5.12 -16.49
CA LEU A 154 6.33 -5.96 -17.47
C LEU A 154 7.70 -5.35 -17.82
N ASP A 155 8.72 -6.19 -17.95
CA ASP A 155 9.99 -5.79 -18.55
C ASP A 155 9.90 -5.68 -20.09
N ALA A 156 10.99 -5.28 -20.73
CA ALA A 156 11.03 -5.13 -22.20
C ALA A 156 10.78 -6.44 -22.96
N GLY A 157 10.93 -7.60 -22.31
CA GLY A 157 10.63 -8.92 -22.86
C GLY A 157 9.22 -9.41 -22.55
N GLY A 158 8.37 -8.59 -21.91
CA GLY A 158 7.01 -8.95 -21.52
C GLY A 158 6.93 -9.80 -20.25
N LYS A 159 8.04 -9.99 -19.52
CA LYS A 159 8.07 -10.78 -18.29
C LYS A 159 7.58 -9.96 -17.10
N LEU A 160 6.75 -10.54 -16.24
CA LEU A 160 6.22 -9.83 -15.07
C LEU A 160 7.28 -9.73 -13.97
N VAL A 161 7.58 -8.52 -13.50
CA VAL A 161 8.62 -8.24 -12.50
C VAL A 161 8.08 -7.67 -11.19
N ALA A 162 6.86 -7.15 -11.20
CA ALA A 162 6.12 -6.73 -10.01
C ALA A 162 4.62 -6.80 -10.28
N TYR A 163 3.80 -6.96 -9.24
CA TYR A 163 2.35 -7.00 -9.36
C TYR A 163 1.65 -6.38 -8.14
N CYS A 164 0.42 -5.92 -8.36
CA CYS A 164 -0.48 -5.43 -7.34
C CYS A 164 -1.90 -5.96 -7.58
N ASP A 165 -2.46 -6.61 -6.56
CA ASP A 165 -3.89 -6.89 -6.47
C ASP A 165 -4.52 -5.68 -5.76
N LEU A 166 -5.46 -5.01 -6.43
CA LEU A 166 -6.09 -3.79 -5.95
C LEU A 166 -7.59 -4.04 -5.74
N GLY A 167 -8.01 -4.03 -4.48
CA GLY A 167 -9.43 -4.13 -4.14
C GLY A 167 -10.14 -2.78 -4.28
N ILE A 168 -11.23 -2.76 -5.02
CA ILE A 168 -12.16 -1.64 -5.16
C ILE A 168 -13.33 -1.88 -4.20
N TYR A 169 -13.55 -0.95 -3.29
CA TYR A 169 -14.47 -1.14 -2.17
C TYR A 169 -15.61 -0.14 -2.10
N GLY A 170 -15.57 0.93 -2.90
CA GLY A 170 -16.53 2.03 -2.89
C GLY A 170 -15.83 3.30 -3.35
N ASP A 171 -15.78 4.33 -2.50
CA ASP A 171 -15.08 5.58 -2.80
C ASP A 171 -13.56 5.48 -2.66
N PHE A 172 -13.00 4.29 -2.48
CA PHE A 172 -11.57 4.08 -2.33
C PHE A 172 -11.14 2.73 -2.90
N ALA A 173 -9.86 2.66 -3.26
CA ALA A 173 -9.16 1.45 -3.61
C ALA A 173 -8.11 1.13 -2.54
N ALA A 174 -7.88 -0.15 -2.24
CA ALA A 174 -6.86 -0.57 -1.29
C ALA A 174 -5.96 -1.68 -1.87
N THR A 175 -4.65 -1.52 -1.69
CA THR A 175 -3.67 -2.55 -2.07
C THR A 175 -3.87 -3.79 -1.19
N ASP A 176 -4.04 -4.96 -1.80
CA ASP A 176 -4.17 -6.23 -1.09
C ASP A 176 -2.84 -7.02 -1.13
N ARG A 177 -2.44 -7.49 -2.31
CA ARG A 177 -1.11 -8.06 -2.55
C ARG A 177 -0.29 -7.06 -3.35
N LEU A 178 0.95 -6.81 -2.93
CA LEU A 178 1.86 -5.90 -3.64
C LEU A 178 3.29 -6.41 -3.47
N LEU A 179 3.83 -7.02 -4.52
CA LEU A 179 5.19 -7.56 -4.53
C LEU A 179 5.90 -7.28 -5.84
N GLY A 180 7.22 -7.32 -5.77
CA GLY A 180 8.08 -7.25 -6.94
C GLY A 180 9.48 -7.71 -6.59
N VAL A 181 10.28 -7.92 -7.63
CA VAL A 181 11.72 -8.08 -7.48
C VAL A 181 12.33 -6.72 -7.09
N ASN A 182 13.36 -6.75 -6.23
CA ASN A 182 13.99 -5.51 -5.77
C ASN A 182 14.95 -4.96 -6.83
N SER A 183 14.39 -4.36 -7.89
CA SER A 183 15.16 -3.77 -8.96
C SER A 183 14.53 -2.46 -9.47
N ASP A 184 15.41 -1.56 -9.91
CA ASP A 184 15.16 -0.52 -10.91
C ASP A 184 14.07 0.53 -10.68
N GLY A 185 13.38 0.47 -9.55
CA GLY A 185 12.26 1.36 -9.24
C GLY A 185 10.90 0.81 -9.69
N VAL A 186 10.80 -0.48 -10.02
CA VAL A 186 9.55 -1.09 -10.53
C VAL A 186 8.37 -0.93 -9.57
N MET A 187 8.61 -1.03 -8.25
CA MET A 187 7.55 -0.81 -7.26
C MET A 187 7.06 0.64 -7.20
N TYR A 188 7.98 1.60 -7.42
CA TYR A 188 7.60 3.01 -7.51
C TYR A 188 6.81 3.29 -8.79
N LEU A 189 7.24 2.70 -9.91
CA LEU A 189 6.52 2.76 -11.18
C LEU A 189 5.11 2.21 -11.04
N LEU A 190 4.95 1.01 -10.48
CA LEU A 190 3.65 0.34 -10.31
C LEU A 190 2.65 1.20 -9.55
N LEU A 191 3.01 1.65 -8.35
CA LEU A 191 2.08 2.44 -7.53
C LEU A 191 1.86 3.86 -8.08
N ALA A 192 2.87 4.48 -8.69
CA ALA A 192 2.68 5.77 -9.33
C ALA A 192 1.70 5.67 -10.51
N ASP A 193 1.80 4.62 -11.32
CA ASP A 193 0.91 4.38 -12.45
C ASP A 193 -0.52 4.08 -11.99
N ILE A 194 -0.69 3.21 -10.99
CA ILE A 194 -2.00 2.95 -10.37
C ILE A 194 -2.63 4.23 -9.85
N ALA A 195 -1.88 5.06 -9.11
CA ALA A 195 -2.38 6.33 -8.61
C ALA A 195 -2.84 7.26 -9.75
N CYS A 196 -2.07 7.36 -10.84
CA CYS A 196 -2.47 8.15 -12.01
C CYS A 196 -3.81 7.67 -12.58
N ARG A 197 -3.95 6.37 -12.83
CA ARG A 197 -5.18 5.78 -13.38
C ARG A 197 -6.38 6.08 -12.51
N LEU A 198 -6.25 5.89 -11.19
CA LEU A 198 -7.35 6.15 -10.26
C LEU A 198 -7.73 7.63 -10.19
N ILE A 199 -6.77 8.55 -10.31
CA ILE A 199 -7.02 10.00 -10.37
C ILE A 199 -7.77 10.34 -11.66
N ASP A 200 -7.29 9.84 -12.80
CA ASP A 200 -7.88 10.13 -14.12
C ASP A 200 -9.27 9.49 -14.32
N GLU A 201 -9.63 8.51 -13.49
CA GLU A 201 -10.99 7.96 -13.44
C GLU A 201 -11.99 8.86 -12.69
N TYR A 202 -11.53 9.76 -11.81
CA TYR A 202 -12.37 10.65 -10.97
C TYR A 202 -13.46 9.93 -10.16
N ARG A 203 -13.30 8.62 -9.92
CA ARG A 203 -14.27 7.76 -9.23
C ARG A 203 -13.95 7.54 -7.75
N TYR A 204 -12.68 7.65 -7.39
CA TYR A 204 -12.19 7.28 -6.07
C TYR A 204 -11.61 8.48 -5.35
N ASN A 205 -11.91 8.60 -4.08
CA ASN A 205 -11.38 9.62 -3.18
C ASN A 205 -9.99 9.25 -2.66
N TYR A 206 -9.73 7.96 -2.43
CA TYR A 206 -8.50 7.52 -1.78
C TYR A 206 -7.89 6.27 -2.43
N LEU A 207 -6.55 6.26 -2.51
CA LEU A 207 -5.75 5.04 -2.63
C LEU A 207 -5.15 4.71 -1.27
N MET A 208 -5.48 3.53 -0.77
CA MET A 208 -5.03 3.03 0.53
C MET A 208 -3.90 2.03 0.37
N TYR A 209 -2.79 2.29 1.05
CA TYR A 209 -1.79 1.29 1.40
C TYR A 209 -2.02 0.92 2.87
N ASP A 210 -1.80 -0.34 3.23
CA ASP A 210 -1.73 -0.82 4.61
C ASP A 210 -0.98 0.14 5.59
N THR A 211 -1.09 -0.10 6.90
CA THR A 211 -0.65 0.78 7.99
C THR A 211 0.73 1.44 7.81
N TYR A 212 0.78 2.76 7.94
CA TYR A 212 1.99 3.59 7.93
C TYR A 212 2.74 3.49 9.26
N LEU A 213 2.00 3.45 10.37
CA LEU A 213 2.53 3.25 11.72
C LEU A 213 2.86 1.77 11.94
N GLY A 214 4.10 1.46 12.33
CA GLY A 214 4.60 0.09 12.50
C GLY A 214 5.41 -0.44 11.31
N ALA A 215 5.43 0.28 10.19
CA ALA A 215 6.30 -0.01 9.06
C ALA A 215 7.79 0.23 9.40
N LEU A 216 8.66 -0.64 8.89
CA LEU A 216 10.11 -0.43 8.98
C LEU A 216 10.53 0.87 8.26
N PRO A 217 11.68 1.49 8.63
CA PRO A 217 12.12 2.77 8.06
C PRO A 217 12.09 2.82 6.52
N GLY A 218 12.57 1.76 5.85
CA GLY A 218 12.57 1.69 4.39
C GLY A 218 11.17 1.67 3.77
N LEU A 219 10.21 0.97 4.40
CA LEU A 219 8.82 0.94 3.92
C LEU A 219 8.11 2.28 4.16
N ARG A 220 8.37 2.95 5.28
CA ARG A 220 7.84 4.31 5.53
C ARG A 220 8.36 5.29 4.49
N GLU A 221 9.64 5.22 4.20
CA GLU A 221 10.25 6.07 3.19
C GLU A 221 9.68 5.79 1.79
N PHE A 222 9.50 4.51 1.42
CA PHE A 222 8.84 4.12 0.19
C PHE A 222 7.44 4.75 0.05
N LYS A 223 6.61 4.63 1.09
CA LYS A 223 5.26 5.23 1.15
C LYS A 223 5.31 6.76 1.01
N ARG A 224 6.18 7.41 1.79
CA ARG A 224 6.37 8.87 1.75
C ARG A 224 6.75 9.38 0.36
N LYS A 225 7.68 8.68 -0.31
CA LYS A 225 8.16 9.05 -1.66
C LYS A 225 7.04 9.05 -2.70
N LEU A 226 6.05 8.18 -2.54
CA LEU A 226 4.84 8.09 -3.38
C LEU A 226 3.73 9.06 -2.95
N GLY A 227 3.94 9.88 -1.93
CA GLY A 227 2.94 10.83 -1.45
C GLY A 227 1.90 10.24 -0.50
N PHE A 228 2.08 8.98 -0.05
CA PHE A 228 1.23 8.46 1.02
C PHE A 228 1.50 9.20 2.32
N ALA A 229 0.42 9.63 2.97
CA ALA A 229 0.45 10.22 4.30
C ALA A 229 -0.35 9.37 5.29
N PRO A 230 -0.01 9.40 6.60
CA PRO A 230 -0.79 8.71 7.62
C PRO A 230 -2.11 9.45 7.91
N TYR A 231 -3.23 8.71 7.98
CA TYR A 231 -4.56 9.23 8.31
C TYR A 231 -5.19 8.52 9.50
N ARG A 232 -6.15 9.20 10.14
CA ARG A 232 -7.20 8.60 10.96
C ARG A 232 -8.42 8.35 10.10
N ILE A 233 -8.86 7.09 10.04
CA ILE A 233 -9.94 6.68 9.16
C ILE A 233 -11.22 6.43 9.95
N ARG A 234 -12.33 6.93 9.42
CA ARG A 234 -13.68 6.49 9.75
C ARG A 234 -14.26 5.74 8.56
N TYR A 235 -14.63 4.49 8.78
CA TYR A 235 -15.31 3.68 7.78
C TYR A 235 -16.83 3.85 7.87
N ALA A 236 -17.48 3.84 6.72
CA ALA A 236 -18.93 3.73 6.56
C ALA A 236 -19.23 2.68 5.48
N ILE A 237 -20.45 2.14 5.50
CA ILE A 237 -21.04 1.36 4.39
C ILE A 237 -22.22 2.18 3.87
N ALA A 238 -22.29 2.35 2.56
CA ALA A 238 -23.46 2.82 1.83
C ALA A 238 -24.19 1.63 1.20
#